data_AF-A0ABC8JGQ2-F1
#
_entry.id   AF-A0ABC8JGQ2-F1
#
_cell.length_a   1.000
_cell.length_b   1.000
_cell.length_c   1.000
_cell.angle_alpha   90.00
_cell.angle_beta   90.00
_cell.angle_gamma   90.00
#
_symmetry.space_group_name_H-M   'P 1'
#
loop_
_entity.id
_entity.type
_entity.pdbx_description
1 polymer ?
#
loop_
_entity_poly.entity_id
_entity_poly.type
_entity_poly.pdbx_seq_one_letter_code
_entity_poly.pdbx_strand_id
1 'polypeptide(L)'
;MFYWYKQKKALPGSDIGGFTRILHSGNPDNLVDEIPTFVVYPLPQGLDQGYVVLNRPWAFVQWLERATIKEDYVLMAEPDHIFVNPIPNLAVVEGSPAAFPFFYITPQKFENIVRKYYPVEMGPVTNIDPIGNSPVIISKKLLEMIAPTWMNPSLTMKHDPDTDKAFGWVLEILFSVLMRYGYAIASALHGVRHMLRRDLMLQGELTYGKIGEWRFDKRLHLRGPPPRNISMPPPGVPESVVTLVKMVNEATANIPNWDTR
;
A
#
# COMPACT_ATOMS: atom_id res chain seq x y z
N MET A 1 -5.18 -10.31 5.11
CA MET A 1 -3.81 -10.49 4.55
C MET A 1 -3.03 -11.67 5.14
N PHE A 2 -2.66 -11.68 6.42
CA PHE A 2 -1.67 -12.64 6.97
C PHE A 2 -2.07 -14.12 6.84
N TYR A 3 -3.36 -14.44 7.06
CA TYR A 3 -3.89 -15.78 6.81
C TYR A 3 -3.57 -16.27 5.39
N TRP A 4 -3.88 -15.46 4.38
CA TRP A 4 -3.64 -15.78 2.98
C TRP A 4 -2.17 -15.82 2.61
N TYR A 5 -1.32 -14.98 3.22
CA TYR A 5 0.13 -15.10 3.08
C TYR A 5 0.60 -16.50 3.47
N LYS A 6 0.17 -17.05 4.62
CA LYS A 6 0.57 -18.40 5.05
C LYS A 6 0.15 -19.47 4.04
N GLN A 7 -1.07 -19.37 3.51
CA GLN A 7 -1.57 -20.32 2.52
C GLN A 7 -0.80 -20.23 1.19
N LYS A 8 -0.60 -19.02 0.67
CA LYS A 8 0.03 -18.81 -0.65
C LYS A 8 1.55 -18.99 -0.63
N LYS A 9 2.19 -18.83 0.53
CA LYS A 9 3.61 -19.14 0.72
C LYS A 9 3.90 -20.64 0.56
N ALA A 10 2.98 -21.51 0.98
CA ALA A 10 3.19 -22.96 0.95
C ALA A 10 3.00 -23.58 -0.46
N LEU A 11 2.53 -22.80 -1.43
CA LEU A 11 2.22 -23.28 -2.78
C LEU A 11 3.44 -23.18 -3.71
N PRO A 12 3.58 -24.09 -4.70
CA PRO A 12 4.59 -23.98 -5.74
C PRO A 12 4.51 -22.65 -6.50
N GLY A 13 5.66 -22.07 -6.86
CA GLY A 13 5.75 -20.80 -7.59
C GLY A 13 5.64 -19.54 -6.72
N SER A 14 5.67 -19.69 -5.40
CA SER A 14 5.75 -18.58 -4.45
C SER A 14 7.20 -18.30 -4.09
N ASP A 15 7.69 -17.09 -4.37
CA ASP A 15 9.02 -16.64 -3.91
C ASP A 15 8.94 -15.89 -2.57
N ILE A 16 7.77 -15.93 -1.91
CA ILE A 16 7.53 -15.16 -0.70
C ILE A 16 8.31 -15.78 0.48
N GLY A 17 9.27 -15.01 0.99
CA GLY A 17 10.05 -15.31 2.20
C GLY A 17 9.31 -14.95 3.49
N GLY A 18 9.85 -14.01 4.26
CA GLY A 18 9.25 -13.49 5.49
C GLY A 18 8.01 -12.61 5.29
N PHE A 19 7.28 -12.39 6.38
CA PHE A 19 6.20 -11.41 6.46
C PHE A 19 6.42 -10.57 7.71
N THR A 20 6.42 -9.25 7.56
CA THR A 20 6.53 -8.32 8.68
C THR A 20 5.42 -7.28 8.59
N ARG A 21 4.65 -7.15 9.65
CA ARG A 21 3.72 -6.04 9.85
C ARG A 21 4.48 -4.89 10.50
N ILE A 22 4.54 -3.72 9.85
CA ILE A 22 5.13 -2.53 10.45
C ILE A 22 4.04 -1.76 11.19
N LEU A 23 4.16 -1.67 12.52
CA LEU A 23 3.19 -1.02 13.39
C LEU A 23 3.75 0.31 13.91
N HIS A 24 3.22 1.42 13.44
CA HIS A 24 3.71 2.78 13.74
C HIS A 24 2.96 3.47 14.89
N SER A 25 2.33 2.72 15.79
CA SER A 25 1.63 3.25 16.97
C SER A 25 2.58 3.57 18.13
N GLY A 26 3.85 3.14 18.06
CA GLY A 26 4.80 3.19 19.17
C GLY A 26 4.54 2.17 20.28
N ASN A 27 3.39 1.49 20.28
CA ASN A 27 3.01 0.51 21.29
C ASN A 27 2.55 -0.80 20.63
N PRO A 28 2.94 -1.97 21.18
CA PRO A 28 2.41 -3.25 20.75
C PRO A 28 0.87 -3.31 20.86
N ASP A 29 0.22 -3.97 19.91
CA ASP A 29 -1.22 -4.28 19.97
C ASP A 29 -1.48 -5.77 20.23
N ASN A 30 -2.74 -6.18 20.26
CA ASN A 30 -3.15 -7.56 20.51
C ASN A 30 -2.78 -8.56 19.39
N LEU A 31 -2.23 -8.10 18.26
CA LEU A 31 -1.86 -8.96 17.13
C LEU A 31 -0.36 -9.22 17.06
N VAL A 32 0.46 -8.59 17.90
CA VAL A 32 1.94 -8.75 17.88
C VAL A 32 2.38 -10.18 18.19
N ASP A 33 1.58 -10.90 18.98
CA ASP A 33 1.87 -12.29 19.36
C ASP A 33 1.52 -13.28 18.24
N GLU A 34 0.74 -12.85 17.25
CA GLU A 34 0.21 -13.72 16.20
C GLU A 34 0.77 -13.40 14.81
N ILE A 35 1.04 -12.12 14.55
CA ILE A 35 1.59 -11.62 13.29
C ILE A 35 2.98 -11.08 13.59
N PRO A 36 4.05 -11.55 12.90
CA PRO A 36 5.38 -10.98 13.09
C PRO A 36 5.33 -9.48 12.85
N THR A 37 5.52 -8.70 13.92
CA THR A 37 5.29 -7.26 13.94
C THR A 37 6.55 -6.53 14.36
N PHE A 38 6.90 -5.48 13.61
CA PHE A 38 7.95 -4.55 13.97
C PHE A 38 7.33 -3.24 14.43
N VAL A 39 7.44 -2.95 15.73
CA VAL A 39 6.87 -1.73 16.33
C VAL A 39 7.86 -0.59 16.18
N VAL A 40 7.39 0.50 15.61
CA VAL A 40 8.15 1.73 15.40
C VAL A 40 7.41 2.92 15.99
N TYR A 41 8.16 3.97 16.31
CA TYR A 41 7.57 5.16 16.90
C TYR A 41 6.88 6.00 15.82
N PRO A 42 5.73 6.61 16.12
CA PRO A 42 5.15 7.61 15.24
C PRO A 42 6.07 8.83 15.12
N LEU A 43 5.77 9.72 14.19
CA LEU A 43 6.39 11.03 14.12
C LEU A 43 6.17 11.80 15.44
N PRO A 44 7.12 12.68 15.83
CA PRO A 44 6.94 13.54 17.00
C PRO A 44 5.65 14.36 16.90
N GLN A 45 5.00 14.57 18.04
CA GLN A 45 3.72 15.26 18.13
C GLN A 45 3.77 16.65 17.46
N GLY A 46 2.85 16.89 16.53
CA GLY A 46 2.73 18.17 15.82
C GLY A 46 3.33 18.19 14.41
N LEU A 47 4.26 17.27 14.09
CA LEU A 47 4.75 17.08 12.72
C LEU A 47 3.73 16.36 11.83
N ASP A 48 2.98 15.43 12.44
CA ASP A 48 1.94 14.69 11.75
C ASP A 48 0.63 15.48 11.66
N GLN A 49 0.44 16.58 12.40
CA GLN A 49 -0.80 17.37 12.46
C GLN A 49 -2.09 16.53 12.64
N GLY A 50 -1.99 15.39 13.35
CA GLY A 50 -3.09 14.43 13.51
C GLY A 50 -3.29 13.45 12.34
N TYR A 51 -2.39 13.48 11.35
CA TYR A 51 -2.40 12.61 10.17
C TYR A 51 -1.55 11.36 10.38
N VAL A 52 -2.19 10.32 10.90
CA VAL A 52 -1.59 9.02 11.16
C VAL A 52 -0.90 8.39 9.93
N VAL A 53 -1.36 8.74 8.72
CA VAL A 53 -0.87 8.19 7.45
C VAL A 53 0.56 8.66 7.13
N LEU A 54 0.97 9.85 7.57
CA LEU A 54 2.34 10.37 7.43
C LEU A 54 3.38 9.57 8.23
N ASN A 55 2.94 8.77 9.19
CA ASN A 55 3.85 7.90 9.95
C ASN A 55 4.37 6.72 9.11
N ARG A 56 3.76 6.41 7.96
CA ARG A 56 4.13 5.24 7.15
C ARG A 56 5.52 5.34 6.52
N PRO A 57 5.92 6.42 5.80
CA PRO A 57 7.30 6.54 5.31
C PRO A 57 8.32 6.49 6.46
N TRP A 58 8.01 7.16 7.57
CA TRP A 58 8.85 7.16 8.77
C TRP A 58 8.98 5.77 9.40
N ALA A 59 7.91 4.98 9.34
CA ALA A 59 7.91 3.61 9.78
C ALA A 59 8.84 2.73 8.93
N PHE A 60 8.89 2.95 7.61
CA PHE A 60 9.84 2.26 6.73
C PHE A 60 11.28 2.66 7.02
N VAL A 61 11.57 3.94 7.25
CA VAL A 61 12.93 4.40 7.62
C VAL A 61 13.40 3.70 8.89
N GLN A 62 12.61 3.74 9.97
CA GLN A 62 12.96 3.06 11.22
C GLN A 62 13.08 1.54 11.08
N TRP A 63 12.21 0.93 10.27
CA TRP A 63 12.25 -0.50 10.02
C TRP A 63 13.52 -0.91 9.28
N LEU A 64 13.91 -0.19 8.22
CA LEU A 64 15.12 -0.46 7.45
C LEU A 64 16.39 -0.26 8.28
N GLU A 65 16.42 0.75 9.16
CA GLU A 65 17.58 1.03 10.01
C GLU A 65 17.77 -0.01 11.13
N ARG A 66 16.67 -0.55 11.68
CA ARG A 66 16.71 -1.32 12.93
C ARG A 66 16.40 -2.81 12.77
N ALA A 67 15.71 -3.22 11.70
CA ALA A 67 15.33 -4.61 11.50
C ALA A 67 16.41 -5.39 10.74
N THR A 68 16.60 -6.65 11.13
CA THR A 68 17.43 -7.59 10.36
C THR A 68 16.58 -8.25 9.28
N ILE A 69 16.66 -7.73 8.06
CA ILE A 69 15.95 -8.26 6.88
C ILE A 69 16.88 -9.23 6.13
N LYS A 70 16.45 -10.48 5.98
CA LYS A 70 17.23 -11.53 5.30
C LYS A 70 17.04 -11.52 3.78
N GLU A 71 15.88 -11.10 3.33
CA GLU A 71 15.48 -11.09 1.93
C GLU A 71 16.05 -9.88 1.17
N ASP A 72 16.44 -10.10 -0.08
CA ASP A 72 16.96 -9.06 -0.96
C ASP A 72 15.86 -8.18 -1.57
N TYR A 73 14.62 -8.69 -1.60
CA TYR A 73 13.44 -8.03 -2.17
C TYR A 73 12.32 -7.95 -1.15
N VAL A 74 11.58 -6.85 -1.19
CA VAL A 74 10.44 -6.56 -0.33
C VAL A 74 9.22 -6.31 -1.19
N LEU A 75 8.13 -7.03 -0.91
CA LEU A 75 6.79 -6.69 -1.39
C LEU A 75 6.14 -5.76 -0.36
N MET A 76 6.01 -4.49 -0.71
CA MET A 76 5.20 -3.53 0.05
C MET A 76 3.74 -3.72 -0.32
N ALA A 77 2.89 -3.97 0.68
CA ALA A 77 1.45 -4.16 0.50
C ALA A 77 0.66 -3.48 1.62
N GLU A 78 -0.59 -3.08 1.34
CA GLU A 78 -1.48 -2.48 2.34
C GLU A 78 -2.30 -3.57 3.06
N PRO A 79 -2.66 -3.41 4.35
CA PRO A 79 -3.32 -4.45 5.13
C PRO A 79 -4.65 -4.98 4.55
N ASP A 80 -5.29 -4.21 3.67
CA ASP A 80 -6.52 -4.56 2.97
C ASP A 80 -6.30 -5.37 1.68
N HIS A 81 -5.05 -5.65 1.29
CA HIS A 81 -4.77 -6.58 0.20
C HIS A 81 -4.92 -8.05 0.64
N ILE A 82 -5.29 -8.89 -0.33
CA ILE A 82 -5.40 -10.34 -0.19
C ILE A 82 -4.59 -11.01 -1.29
N PHE A 83 -3.80 -12.01 -0.90
CA PHE A 83 -3.03 -12.82 -1.83
C PHE A 83 -3.94 -13.85 -2.51
N VAL A 84 -4.32 -13.59 -3.76
CA VAL A 84 -5.16 -14.51 -4.56
C VAL A 84 -4.34 -15.70 -5.07
N ASN A 85 -3.16 -15.42 -5.62
CA ASN A 85 -2.23 -16.40 -6.18
C ASN A 85 -0.89 -16.37 -5.42
N PRO A 86 -0.08 -17.45 -5.51
CA PRO A 86 1.34 -17.38 -5.18
C PRO A 86 2.01 -16.26 -5.98
N ILE A 87 2.86 -15.47 -5.33
CA ILE A 87 3.52 -14.32 -5.98
C ILE A 87 5.00 -14.65 -6.18
N PRO A 88 5.47 -14.82 -7.43
CA PRO A 88 6.89 -14.88 -7.73
C PRO A 88 7.50 -13.48 -7.67
N ASN A 89 8.82 -13.39 -7.62
CA ASN A 89 9.50 -12.10 -7.71
C ASN A 89 9.34 -11.50 -9.12
N LEU A 90 8.48 -10.48 -9.24
CA LEU A 90 8.23 -9.81 -10.52
C LEU A 90 9.26 -8.71 -10.84
N ALA A 91 10.14 -8.36 -9.91
CA ALA A 91 11.25 -7.42 -10.14
C ALA A 91 12.42 -8.13 -10.85
N VAL A 92 12.13 -8.66 -12.05
CA VAL A 92 13.04 -9.51 -12.84
C VAL A 92 14.23 -8.76 -13.47
N VAL A 93 14.14 -7.44 -13.58
CA VAL A 93 15.22 -6.59 -14.10
C VAL A 93 15.91 -5.92 -12.92
N GLU A 94 17.22 -6.15 -12.80
CA GLU A 94 18.03 -5.52 -11.75
C GLU A 94 17.92 -3.99 -11.84
N GLY A 95 17.65 -3.34 -10.71
CA GLY A 95 17.49 -1.88 -10.66
C GLY A 95 16.09 -1.39 -11.07
N SER A 96 15.17 -2.27 -11.52
CA SER A 96 13.80 -1.90 -11.89
C SER A 96 12.77 -2.62 -11.02
N PRO A 97 12.20 -1.93 -10.01
CA PRO A 97 11.13 -2.50 -9.17
C PRO A 97 9.86 -2.78 -9.97
N ALA A 98 9.05 -3.75 -9.56
CA ALA A 98 7.74 -4.02 -10.16
C ALA A 98 6.63 -3.32 -9.37
N ALA A 99 5.80 -2.52 -10.03
CA ALA A 99 4.74 -1.76 -9.37
C ALA A 99 3.44 -1.75 -10.17
N PHE A 100 2.32 -1.62 -9.45
CA PHE A 100 1.02 -1.47 -10.09
C PHE A 100 0.81 -0.02 -10.57
N PRO A 101 0.42 0.19 -11.85
CA PRO A 101 0.11 1.52 -12.36
C PRO A 101 -1.28 1.99 -11.90
N PHE A 102 -1.35 3.11 -11.18
CA PHE A 102 -2.59 3.72 -10.74
C PHE A 102 -3.08 4.75 -11.75
N PHE A 103 -4.26 4.50 -12.33
CA PHE A 103 -4.86 5.37 -13.36
C PHE A 103 -5.13 6.82 -12.90
N TYR A 104 -5.26 7.04 -11.60
CA TYR A 104 -5.50 8.36 -11.02
C TYR A 104 -4.21 9.12 -10.67
N ILE A 105 -3.06 8.44 -10.68
CA ILE A 105 -1.76 9.10 -10.52
C ILE A 105 -1.32 9.59 -11.90
N THR A 106 -1.45 10.89 -12.11
CA THR A 106 -1.23 11.55 -13.40
C THR A 106 -0.33 12.78 -13.23
N PRO A 107 0.99 12.58 -13.01
CA PRO A 107 1.93 13.68 -12.76
C PRO A 107 1.87 14.79 -13.83
N GLN A 108 1.58 14.43 -15.09
CA GLN A 108 1.48 15.37 -16.21
C GLN A 108 0.33 16.36 -16.06
N LYS A 109 -0.79 15.95 -15.44
CA LYS A 109 -1.94 16.85 -15.22
C LYS A 109 -1.68 17.87 -14.12
N PHE A 110 -0.73 17.58 -13.22
CA PHE A 110 -0.38 18.40 -12.07
C PHE A 110 1.05 18.92 -12.17
N GLU A 111 1.56 19.16 -13.38
CA GLU A 111 2.96 19.57 -13.61
C GLU A 111 3.37 20.75 -12.74
N ASN A 112 2.57 21.82 -12.68
CA ASN A 112 2.85 23.01 -11.87
C ASN A 112 3.07 22.70 -10.38
N ILE A 113 2.41 21.67 -9.86
CA ILE A 113 2.53 21.24 -8.46
C ILE A 113 3.71 20.29 -8.29
N VAL A 114 3.82 19.30 -9.17
CA VAL A 114 4.88 18.30 -9.14
C VAL A 114 6.27 18.96 -9.28
N ARG A 115 6.39 20.02 -10.08
CA ARG A 115 7.65 20.77 -10.26
C ARG A 115 8.18 21.42 -8.98
N LYS A 116 7.34 21.66 -7.98
CA LYS A 116 7.79 22.14 -6.66
C LYS A 116 8.66 21.08 -5.94
N TYR A 117 8.49 19.80 -6.28
CA TYR A 117 9.14 18.66 -5.62
C TYR A 117 10.06 17.86 -6.55
N TYR A 118 9.91 18.03 -7.87
CA TYR A 118 10.74 17.44 -8.91
C TYR A 118 11.30 18.54 -9.82
N PRO A 119 12.49 19.08 -9.50
CA PRO A 119 13.08 20.19 -10.24
C PRO A 119 13.31 19.89 -11.73
N VAL A 120 13.38 20.93 -12.55
CA VAL A 120 13.48 20.79 -14.02
C VAL A 120 14.78 20.09 -14.42
N GLU A 121 15.85 20.34 -13.69
CA GLU A 121 17.16 19.71 -13.84
C GLU A 121 17.17 18.18 -13.64
N MET A 122 16.18 17.63 -12.92
CA MET A 122 16.05 16.18 -12.74
C MET A 122 15.42 15.48 -13.95
N GLY A 123 14.79 16.24 -14.86
CA GLY A 123 14.25 15.75 -16.12
C GLY A 123 12.77 16.09 -16.35
N PRO A 124 12.16 15.51 -17.39
CA PRO A 124 10.74 15.72 -17.68
C PRO A 124 9.84 15.04 -16.64
N VAL A 125 8.64 15.59 -16.39
CA VAL A 125 7.64 14.99 -15.47
C VAL A 125 7.22 13.58 -15.89
N THR A 126 7.38 13.22 -17.16
CA THR A 126 7.20 11.86 -17.68
C THR A 126 8.21 10.84 -17.11
N ASN A 127 9.21 11.32 -16.36
CA ASN A 127 10.09 10.47 -15.56
C ASN A 127 9.43 9.90 -14.30
N ILE A 128 8.34 10.50 -13.85
CA ILE A 128 7.59 10.02 -12.69
C ILE A 128 6.58 8.99 -13.19
N ASP A 129 6.83 7.74 -12.82
CA ASP A 129 5.93 6.64 -13.15
C ASP A 129 4.59 6.80 -12.42
N PRO A 130 3.44 6.40 -13.01
CA PRO A 130 2.12 6.54 -12.41
C PRO A 130 1.88 5.47 -11.35
N ILE A 131 2.74 5.41 -10.34
CA ILE A 131 2.81 4.34 -9.34
C ILE A 131 2.61 4.89 -7.93
N GLY A 132 2.51 3.98 -6.97
CA GLY A 132 2.43 4.28 -5.55
C GLY A 132 3.31 3.34 -4.76
N ASN A 133 3.32 3.47 -3.43
CA ASN A 133 4.15 2.62 -2.55
C ASN A 133 3.59 1.19 -2.35
N SER A 134 2.40 0.89 -2.86
CA SER A 134 1.75 -0.42 -2.67
C SER A 134 0.71 -0.70 -3.77
N PRO A 135 0.70 -1.90 -4.39
CA PRO A 135 1.69 -2.96 -4.23
C PRO A 135 2.94 -2.69 -5.07
N VAL A 136 4.11 -2.87 -4.46
CA VAL A 136 5.41 -2.73 -5.13
C VAL A 136 6.36 -3.82 -4.64
N ILE A 137 7.06 -4.47 -5.57
CA ILE A 137 8.19 -5.35 -5.31
C ILE A 137 9.47 -4.58 -5.62
N ILE A 138 10.28 -4.32 -4.61
CA ILE A 138 11.50 -3.51 -4.71
C ILE A 138 12.67 -4.18 -4.00
N SER A 139 13.89 -4.02 -4.52
CA SER A 139 15.08 -4.50 -3.81
C SER A 139 15.33 -3.68 -2.55
N LYS A 140 15.85 -4.33 -1.50
CA LYS A 140 16.15 -3.68 -0.22
C LYS A 140 17.05 -2.45 -0.41
N LYS A 141 18.08 -2.57 -1.24
CA LYS A 141 19.02 -1.49 -1.56
C LYS A 141 18.35 -0.25 -2.15
N LEU A 142 17.40 -0.43 -3.07
CA LEU A 142 16.66 0.70 -3.66
C LEU A 142 15.69 1.30 -2.64
N LEU A 143 15.06 0.46 -1.81
CA LEU A 143 14.15 0.92 -0.78
C LEU A 143 14.88 1.75 0.30
N GLU A 144 16.08 1.34 0.73
CA GLU A 144 16.94 2.09 1.65
C GLU A 144 17.32 3.48 1.08
N MET A 145 17.50 3.58 -0.23
CA MET A 145 17.79 4.84 -0.92
C MET A 145 16.56 5.75 -1.01
N ILE A 146 15.39 5.19 -1.32
CA ILE A 146 14.16 5.95 -1.56
C ILE A 146 13.47 6.36 -0.24
N ALA A 147 13.47 5.51 0.79
CA ALA A 147 12.67 5.71 2.00
C ALA A 147 12.95 7.07 2.71
N PRO A 148 14.21 7.52 2.89
CA PRO A 148 14.48 8.84 3.47
C PRO A 148 13.99 9.99 2.61
N THR A 149 14.15 9.88 1.28
CA THR A 149 13.71 10.91 0.33
C THR A 149 12.21 10.92 0.15
N TRP A 150 11.50 9.82 0.39
CA TRP A 150 10.05 9.74 0.32
C TRP A 150 9.37 10.57 1.42
N MET A 151 9.95 10.61 2.62
CA MET A 151 9.38 11.34 3.76
C MET A 151 9.28 12.85 3.51
N ASN A 152 10.32 13.46 2.91
CA ASN A 152 10.41 14.92 2.77
C ASN A 152 9.31 15.50 1.86
N PRO A 153 9.12 15.04 0.60
CA PRO A 153 8.05 15.52 -0.28
C PRO A 153 6.67 15.35 0.34
N SER A 154 6.40 14.24 1.02
CA SER A 154 5.08 14.01 1.64
C SER A 154 4.76 15.03 2.73
N LEU A 155 5.74 15.40 3.56
CA LEU A 155 5.57 16.46 4.56
C LEU A 155 5.40 17.82 3.91
N THR A 156 6.25 18.18 2.95
CA THR A 156 6.19 19.48 2.28
C THR A 156 4.90 19.67 1.48
N MET A 157 4.41 18.61 0.81
CA MET A 157 3.13 18.62 0.11
C MET A 157 1.97 18.87 1.06
N LYS A 158 2.05 18.34 2.29
CA LYS A 158 0.99 18.55 3.28
C LYS A 158 0.96 19.99 3.80
N HIS A 159 2.11 20.63 3.91
CA HIS A 159 2.21 22.02 4.36
C HIS A 159 1.91 23.05 3.26
N ASP A 160 1.81 22.63 1.99
CA ASP A 160 1.47 23.50 0.86
C ASP A 160 -0.06 23.53 0.61
N PRO A 161 -0.75 24.66 0.88
CA PRO A 161 -2.20 24.76 0.71
C PRO A 161 -2.69 24.52 -0.73
N ASP A 162 -1.88 24.87 -1.73
CA ASP A 162 -2.24 24.68 -3.14
C ASP A 162 -2.21 23.20 -3.50
N THR A 163 -1.20 22.49 -3.01
CA THR A 163 -1.04 21.05 -3.20
C THR A 163 -2.15 20.28 -2.48
N ASP A 164 -2.42 20.60 -1.21
CA ASP A 164 -3.47 19.96 -0.40
C ASP A 164 -4.85 20.16 -1.03
N LYS A 165 -5.12 21.35 -1.59
CA LYS A 165 -6.38 21.67 -2.27
C LYS A 165 -6.52 21.01 -3.64
N ALA A 166 -5.46 20.99 -4.45
CA ALA A 166 -5.50 20.44 -5.80
C ALA A 166 -5.66 18.92 -5.83
N PHE A 167 -5.03 18.23 -4.88
CA PHE A 167 -5.26 16.79 -4.70
C PHE A 167 -6.57 16.51 -3.94
N GLY A 168 -7.21 17.56 -3.39
CA GLY A 168 -8.30 17.71 -2.39
C GLY A 168 -9.56 16.84 -2.42
N TRP A 169 -9.77 15.93 -3.38
CA TRP A 169 -11.13 15.55 -3.75
C TRP A 169 -11.83 14.46 -2.91
N VAL A 170 -11.14 13.66 -2.08
CA VAL A 170 -11.78 12.71 -1.13
C VAL A 170 -10.85 12.44 0.05
N LEU A 171 -11.19 12.85 1.27
CA LEU A 171 -10.35 12.77 2.47
C LEU A 171 -9.60 11.43 2.70
N GLU A 172 -10.14 10.24 2.38
CA GLU A 172 -9.36 8.99 2.53
C GLU A 172 -8.50 8.61 1.31
N ILE A 173 -8.94 8.94 0.10
CA ILE A 173 -8.17 8.71 -1.14
C ILE A 173 -7.07 9.76 -1.27
N LEU A 174 -7.31 10.97 -0.76
CA LEU A 174 -6.42 12.14 -0.76
C LEU A 174 -5.02 11.82 -0.25
N PHE A 175 -4.97 11.24 0.94
CA PHE A 175 -3.71 11.07 1.66
C PHE A 175 -2.94 9.87 1.13
N SER A 176 -3.65 8.85 0.65
CA SER A 176 -3.05 7.77 -0.14
C SER A 176 -2.45 8.34 -1.43
N VAL A 177 -3.15 9.27 -2.10
CA VAL A 177 -2.65 9.92 -3.33
C VAL A 177 -1.37 10.71 -3.06
N LEU A 178 -1.34 11.60 -2.06
CA LEU A 178 -0.14 12.38 -1.72
C LEU A 178 1.06 11.49 -1.37
N MET A 179 0.85 10.43 -0.58
CA MET A 179 1.90 9.47 -0.27
C MET A 179 2.41 8.72 -1.49
N ARG A 180 1.51 8.31 -2.39
CA ARG A 180 1.86 7.63 -3.65
C ARG A 180 2.66 8.56 -4.56
N TYR A 181 2.27 9.83 -4.66
CA TYR A 181 3.06 10.86 -5.36
C TYR A 181 4.41 11.07 -4.71
N GLY A 182 4.49 11.14 -3.37
CA GLY A 182 5.75 11.24 -2.65
C GLY A 182 6.69 10.08 -2.98
N TYR A 183 6.18 8.85 -3.03
CA TYR A 183 6.96 7.66 -3.39
C TYR A 183 7.39 7.71 -4.87
N ALA A 184 6.49 8.08 -5.78
CA ALA A 184 6.76 8.18 -7.21
C ALA A 184 7.81 9.26 -7.53
N ILE A 185 7.72 10.43 -6.88
CA ILE A 185 8.68 11.52 -7.01
C ILE A 185 10.02 11.11 -6.40
N ALA A 186 10.05 10.53 -5.20
CA ALA A 186 11.29 10.06 -4.57
C ALA A 186 11.99 9.00 -5.44
N SER A 187 11.23 8.09 -6.05
CA SER A 187 11.77 7.11 -7.00
C SER A 187 12.39 7.79 -8.22
N ALA A 188 11.69 8.77 -8.81
CA ALA A 188 12.18 9.52 -9.96
C ALA A 188 13.40 10.39 -9.64
N LEU A 189 13.50 10.93 -8.42
CA LEU A 189 14.66 11.68 -7.94
C LEU A 189 15.92 10.80 -7.88
N HIS A 190 15.76 9.51 -7.58
CA HIS A 190 16.85 8.53 -7.59
C HIS A 190 17.05 7.84 -8.94
N GLY A 191 16.36 8.29 -9.99
CA GLY A 191 16.45 7.69 -11.34
C GLY A 191 15.86 6.28 -11.45
N VAL A 192 15.05 5.86 -10.48
CA VAL A 192 14.46 4.52 -10.43
C VAL A 192 13.21 4.46 -11.29
N ARG A 193 13.23 3.57 -12.29
CA ARG A 193 12.09 3.29 -13.17
C ARG A 193 11.43 1.96 -12.83
N HIS A 194 10.12 1.96 -12.79
CA HIS A 194 9.32 0.80 -12.43
C HIS A 194 8.85 0.01 -13.65
N MET A 195 8.87 -1.32 -13.54
CA MET A 195 8.13 -2.19 -14.44
C MET A 195 6.65 -2.17 -14.04
N LEU A 196 5.83 -1.58 -14.91
CA LEU A 196 4.39 -1.46 -14.67
C LEU A 196 3.70 -2.81 -14.90
N ARG A 197 3.18 -3.38 -13.82
CA ARG A 197 2.54 -4.70 -13.80
C ARG A 197 1.08 -4.58 -13.42
N ARG A 198 0.21 -4.61 -14.42
CA ARG A 198 -1.27 -4.57 -14.21
C ARG A 198 -1.79 -5.86 -13.58
N ASP A 199 -1.04 -6.94 -13.70
CA ASP A 199 -1.32 -8.26 -13.13
C ASP A 199 -1.04 -8.36 -11.62
N LEU A 200 -0.42 -7.33 -11.01
CA LEU A 200 -0.21 -7.27 -9.55
C LEU A 200 -1.52 -7.13 -8.75
N MET A 201 -2.56 -6.56 -9.35
CA MET A 201 -3.87 -6.40 -8.71
C MET A 201 -4.98 -6.75 -9.68
N LEU A 202 -5.95 -7.51 -9.20
CA LEU A 202 -7.24 -7.63 -9.89
C LEU A 202 -8.02 -6.35 -9.65
N GLN A 203 -8.36 -5.63 -10.72
CA GLN A 203 -9.17 -4.43 -10.63
C GLN A 203 -10.62 -4.76 -11.01
N GLY A 204 -11.56 -4.38 -10.14
CA GLY A 204 -12.98 -4.39 -10.46
C GLY A 204 -13.40 -3.09 -11.16
N GLU A 205 -14.66 -3.03 -11.59
CA GLU A 205 -15.24 -1.78 -12.10
C GLU A 205 -15.61 -0.85 -10.95
N LEU A 206 -15.20 0.42 -11.04
CA LEU A 206 -15.48 1.43 -10.02
C LEU A 206 -16.89 1.97 -10.19
N THR A 207 -17.74 1.78 -9.18
CA THR A 207 -19.15 2.19 -9.17
C THR A 207 -19.42 3.25 -8.10
N TYR A 208 -18.85 4.45 -8.27
CA TYR A 208 -18.99 5.54 -7.30
C TYR A 208 -20.46 5.92 -7.04
N GLY A 209 -20.84 6.04 -5.77
CA GLY A 209 -22.16 6.51 -5.34
C GLY A 209 -23.33 5.56 -5.61
N LYS A 210 -23.08 4.39 -6.24
CA LYS A 210 -24.11 3.40 -6.51
C LYS A 210 -24.16 2.38 -5.37
N ILE A 211 -25.28 2.36 -4.66
CA ILE A 211 -25.56 1.31 -3.66
C ILE A 211 -26.42 0.27 -4.37
N GLY A 212 -25.85 -0.92 -4.57
CA GLY A 212 -26.59 -2.08 -5.08
C GLY A 212 -27.39 -2.77 -3.97
N GLU A 213 -28.26 -3.70 -4.36
CA GLU A 213 -29.01 -4.57 -3.44
C GLU A 213 -28.07 -5.38 -2.52
N TRP A 214 -26.86 -5.67 -3.01
CA TRP A 214 -25.79 -6.28 -2.25
C TRP A 214 -24.54 -5.38 -2.26
N ARG A 215 -23.88 -5.27 -1.10
CA ARG A 215 -22.58 -4.60 -0.97
C ARG A 215 -21.76 -5.23 0.15
N PHE A 216 -20.45 -5.22 -0.03
CA PHE A 216 -19.49 -5.40 1.04
C PHE A 216 -18.73 -4.08 1.23
N ASP A 217 -18.87 -3.46 2.41
CA ASP A 217 -18.18 -2.23 2.76
C ASP A 217 -17.38 -2.43 4.05
N LYS A 218 -16.05 -2.45 3.93
CA LYS A 218 -15.14 -2.58 5.07
C LYS A 218 -15.31 -1.45 6.10
N ARG A 219 -15.81 -0.27 5.68
CA ARG A 219 -16.02 0.87 6.58
C ARG A 219 -17.16 0.66 7.57
N LEU A 220 -18.03 -0.34 7.33
CA LEU A 220 -19.04 -0.75 8.31
C LEU A 220 -18.41 -1.54 9.48
N HIS A 221 -17.16 -1.96 9.34
CA HIS A 221 -16.45 -2.83 10.28
C HIS A 221 -15.19 -2.13 10.85
N LEU A 222 -15.27 -0.83 11.11
CA LEU A 222 -14.15 -0.07 11.69
C LEU A 222 -13.91 -0.37 13.18
N ARG A 223 -14.93 -0.86 13.89
CA ARG A 223 -14.89 -1.10 15.35
C ARG A 223 -14.76 -2.58 15.73
N GLY A 224 -14.59 -3.45 14.74
CA GLY A 224 -14.52 -4.89 14.97
C GLY A 224 -14.48 -5.65 13.65
N PRO A 225 -14.19 -6.95 13.70
CA PRO A 225 -14.07 -7.79 12.50
C PRO A 225 -15.40 -7.87 11.73
N PRO A 226 -15.37 -8.03 10.40
CA PRO A 226 -16.58 -8.34 9.64
C PRO A 226 -17.16 -9.69 10.08
N PRO A 227 -18.49 -9.88 10.00
CA PRO A 227 -19.14 -11.11 10.43
C PRO A 227 -18.67 -12.31 9.61
N ARG A 228 -18.72 -13.50 10.22
CA ARG A 228 -18.58 -14.77 9.50
C ARG A 228 -19.74 -14.95 8.51
N ASN A 229 -19.48 -15.69 7.44
CA ASN A 229 -20.50 -16.11 6.46
C ASN A 229 -21.27 -14.93 5.82
N ILE A 230 -20.52 -13.98 5.26
CA ILE A 230 -21.06 -12.87 4.48
C ILE A 230 -21.81 -13.44 3.28
N SER A 231 -23.00 -12.90 2.99
CA SER A 231 -23.81 -13.34 1.85
C SER A 231 -23.04 -13.19 0.55
N MET A 232 -23.20 -14.16 -0.36
CA MET A 232 -22.59 -14.10 -1.68
C MET A 232 -23.24 -13.00 -2.53
N PRO A 233 -22.47 -12.31 -3.39
CA PRO A 233 -23.02 -11.34 -4.32
C PRO A 233 -24.00 -12.00 -5.32
N PRO A 234 -25.00 -11.26 -5.82
CA PRO A 234 -25.97 -11.78 -6.79
C PRO A 234 -25.31 -12.14 -8.13
N PRO A 235 -25.99 -12.95 -8.97
CA PRO A 235 -25.52 -13.27 -10.31
C PRO A 235 -25.26 -12.00 -11.15
N GLY A 236 -24.19 -12.01 -11.96
CA GLY A 236 -23.82 -10.87 -12.81
C GLY A 236 -22.80 -9.90 -12.20
N VAL A 237 -22.39 -10.11 -10.95
CA VAL A 237 -21.30 -9.35 -10.32
C VAL A 237 -19.93 -9.86 -10.82
N PRO A 238 -18.91 -8.98 -10.99
CA PRO A 238 -17.58 -9.40 -11.44
C PRO A 238 -16.96 -10.52 -10.60
N GLU A 239 -16.27 -11.44 -11.27
CA GLU A 239 -15.65 -12.61 -10.62
C GLU A 239 -14.64 -12.23 -9.53
N SER A 240 -13.97 -11.09 -9.67
CA SER A 240 -13.05 -10.55 -8.65
C SER A 240 -13.75 -10.29 -7.31
N VAL A 241 -15.00 -9.79 -7.34
CA VAL A 241 -15.81 -9.55 -6.13
C VAL A 241 -16.29 -10.86 -5.53
N VAL A 242 -16.77 -11.79 -6.37
CA VAL A 242 -17.16 -13.14 -5.93
C VAL A 242 -16.00 -13.84 -5.23
N THR A 243 -14.80 -13.76 -5.80
CA THR A 243 -13.58 -14.35 -5.26
C THR A 243 -13.19 -13.70 -3.94
N LEU A 244 -13.25 -12.36 -3.86
CA LEU A 244 -12.98 -11.62 -2.63
C LEU A 244 -13.88 -12.10 -1.49
N VAL A 245 -15.19 -12.20 -1.70
CA VAL A 245 -16.15 -12.62 -0.66
C VAL A 245 -15.91 -14.06 -0.24
N LYS A 246 -15.66 -14.98 -1.18
CA LYS A 246 -15.28 -16.37 -0.87
C LYS A 246 -14.04 -16.43 0.02
N MET A 247 -13.00 -15.68 -0.35
CA MET A 247 -11.74 -15.66 0.39
C MET A 247 -11.89 -15.02 1.77
N VAL A 248 -12.74 -14.00 1.92
CA VAL A 248 -13.05 -13.43 3.23
C VAL A 248 -13.77 -14.47 4.09
N ASN A 249 -14.82 -15.12 3.56
CA ASN A 249 -15.57 -16.14 4.29
C ASN A 249 -14.72 -17.34 4.71
N GLU A 250 -13.83 -17.81 3.84
CA GLU A 250 -12.91 -18.89 4.19
C GLU A 250 -11.93 -18.47 5.29
N ALA A 251 -11.36 -17.27 5.20
CA ALA A 251 -10.45 -16.77 6.22
C ALA A 251 -11.17 -16.59 7.57
N THR A 252 -12.34 -15.96 7.58
CA THR A 252 -13.10 -15.75 8.82
C THR A 252 -13.55 -17.07 9.44
N ALA A 253 -13.88 -18.08 8.63
CA ALA A 253 -14.21 -19.41 9.11
C ALA A 253 -13.04 -20.11 9.82
N ASN A 254 -11.82 -19.97 9.29
CA ASN A 254 -10.64 -20.70 9.77
C ASN A 254 -9.81 -19.95 10.82
N ILE A 255 -10.02 -18.64 11.01
CA ILE A 255 -9.31 -17.89 12.05
C ILE A 255 -9.99 -18.14 13.41
N PRO A 256 -9.25 -18.64 14.43
CA PRO A 256 -9.80 -18.87 15.75
C PRO A 256 -10.12 -17.53 16.44
N ASN A 257 -11.17 -17.56 17.28
CA ASN A 257 -11.64 -16.43 18.06
C ASN A 257 -12.00 -15.19 17.22
N TRP A 258 -12.31 -15.35 15.92
CA TRP A 258 -12.59 -14.23 15.01
C TRP A 258 -13.61 -13.24 15.56
N ASP A 259 -14.69 -13.72 16.17
CA ASP A 259 -15.82 -12.91 16.61
C ASP A 259 -15.53 -12.12 17.90
N THR A 260 -14.41 -12.39 18.57
CA THR A 260 -14.02 -11.76 19.85
C THR A 260 -12.75 -10.92 19.73
N ARG A 261 -12.32 -10.60 18.50
CA ARG A 261 -11.12 -9.79 18.22
C ARG A 261 -11.39 -8.29 18.16
#